data_AF-A0A7X7KJY0-F1
#
_entry.id   AF-A0A7X7KJY0-F1
#
_cell.length_a   1.000
_cell.length_b   1.000
_cell.length_c   1.000
_cell.angle_alpha   90.00
_cell.angle_beta   90.00
_cell.angle_gamma   90.00
#
_symmetry.space_group_name_H-M   'P 1'
#
loop_
_entity.id
_entity.type
_entity.pdbx_description
1 polymer ?
#
loop_
_entity_poly.entity_id
_entity_poly.type
_entity_poly.pdbx_seq_one_letter_code
_entity_poly.pdbx_strand_id
1 'polypeptide(L)'
;CFCAHPYITHLLGITQADLDRFMAEVRAGKPRLLPGFVRLSLGLYNTADEIDYLAEALTVLHRDGPRGTYRFDAANECYHPEGFTYDFDAWLRP
;
A
#
# COMPACT_ATOMS: atom_id res chain seq x y z
N CYS A 1 3.35 -2.38 -12.60
CA CYS A 1 4.19 -3.47 -12.08
C CYS A 1 5.48 -2.87 -11.54
N PHE A 2 5.68 -2.83 -10.22
CA PHE A 2 6.93 -2.31 -9.64
C PHE A 2 8.04 -3.32 -9.94
N CYS A 3 9.05 -2.92 -10.72
CA CYS A 3 10.21 -3.75 -11.06
C CYS A 3 11.22 -3.82 -9.88
N ALA A 4 10.75 -4.17 -8.68
CA ALA A 4 11.56 -4.33 -7.46
C ALA A 4 11.27 -5.68 -6.77
N HIS A 5 10.93 -6.70 -7.55
CA HIS A 5 10.35 -7.96 -7.06
C HIS A 5 11.21 -8.66 -6.01
N PRO A 6 12.52 -8.96 -6.19
CA PRO A 6 13.24 -9.79 -5.22
C PRO A 6 13.46 -9.10 -3.87
N TYR A 7 13.74 -7.79 -3.91
CA TYR A 7 14.08 -7.04 -2.70
C TYR A 7 12.84 -6.81 -1.83
N ILE A 8 11.73 -6.40 -2.43
CA ILE A 8 10.48 -6.19 -1.69
C ILE A 8 9.93 -7.51 -1.17
N THR A 9 10.00 -8.60 -1.95
CA THR A 9 9.55 -9.90 -1.46
C THR A 9 10.38 -10.41 -0.29
N HIS A 10 11.69 -10.14 -0.30
CA HIS A 10 12.57 -10.44 0.83
C HIS A 10 12.21 -9.61 2.08
N LEU A 11 12.04 -8.29 1.94
CA LEU A 11 11.69 -7.40 3.04
C LEU A 11 10.33 -7.74 3.67
N LEU A 12 9.36 -8.17 2.84
CA LEU A 12 8.03 -8.56 3.29
C LEU A 12 7.98 -10.02 3.80
N GLY A 13 9.09 -10.75 3.79
CA GLY A 13 9.14 -12.16 4.23
C GLY A 13 8.28 -13.10 3.37
N ILE A 14 8.03 -12.75 2.11
CA ILE A 14 7.18 -13.53 1.20
C ILE A 14 7.94 -14.81 0.81
N THR A 15 7.35 -15.96 1.10
CA THR A 15 7.96 -17.25 0.77
C THR A 15 7.82 -17.57 -0.71
N GLN A 16 8.59 -18.56 -1.20
CA GLN A 16 8.42 -19.05 -2.57
C GLN A 16 7.00 -19.61 -2.80
N ALA A 17 6.41 -20.27 -1.80
CA ALA A 17 5.05 -20.78 -1.88
C ALA A 17 4.02 -19.66 -2.01
N ASP A 18 4.22 -18.53 -1.31
CA ASP A 18 3.38 -17.34 -1.45
C ASP A 18 3.47 -16.75 -2.85
N LEU A 19 4.70 -16.65 -3.40
CA LEU A 19 4.93 -16.17 -4.76
C LEU A 19 4.23 -17.06 -5.79
N ASP A 20 4.37 -18.37 -5.68
CA ASP A 20 3.74 -19.32 -6.60
C ASP A 20 2.21 -19.19 -6.56
N ARG A 21 1.64 -19.04 -5.36
CA ARG A 21 0.21 -18.76 -5.16
C ARG A 21 -0.20 -17.44 -5.83
N PHE A 22 0.54 -16.36 -5.58
CA PHE A 22 0.24 -15.05 -6.18
C PHE A 22 0.30 -15.10 -7.71
N MET A 23 1.31 -15.77 -8.26
CA MET A 23 1.47 -15.93 -9.71
C MET A 23 0.35 -16.78 -10.33
N ALA A 24 -0.13 -17.81 -9.63
CA ALA A 24 -1.28 -18.60 -10.07
C ALA A 24 -2.56 -17.75 -10.14
N GLU A 25 -2.81 -16.90 -9.13
CA GLU A 25 -3.95 -16.00 -9.08
C GLU A 25 -3.89 -14.91 -10.17
N VAL A 26 -2.71 -14.34 -10.42
CA VAL A 26 -2.50 -13.40 -11.52
C VAL A 26 -2.79 -14.07 -12.87
N ARG A 27 -2.29 -15.29 -13.09
CA ARG A 27 -2.59 -16.07 -14.32
C ARG A 27 -4.06 -16.41 -14.47
N ALA A 28 -4.78 -16.56 -13.36
CA ALA A 28 -6.21 -16.80 -13.32
C ALA A 28 -7.06 -15.51 -13.48
N GLY A 29 -6.44 -14.36 -13.75
CA GLY A 29 -7.14 -13.08 -13.89
C GLY A 29 -7.64 -12.50 -12.57
N LYS A 30 -7.04 -12.90 -11.44
CA LYS A 30 -7.39 -12.48 -10.08
C LYS A 30 -6.19 -11.85 -9.38
N PRO A 31 -5.63 -10.72 -9.87
CA PRO A 31 -4.48 -10.05 -9.22
C PRO A 31 -4.79 -9.46 -7.82
N ARG A 32 -6.04 -9.61 -7.35
CA ARG A 32 -6.62 -9.03 -6.14
C ARG A 32 -5.88 -9.34 -4.84
N LEU A 33 -5.06 -10.39 -4.83
CA LEU A 33 -4.36 -10.90 -3.65
C LEU A 33 -2.89 -10.48 -3.57
N LEU A 34 -2.41 -9.64 -4.50
CA LEU A 34 -1.05 -9.11 -4.42
C LEU A 34 -0.94 -8.11 -3.26
N PRO A 35 0.04 -8.26 -2.35
CA PRO A 35 0.26 -7.28 -1.29
C PRO A 35 0.65 -5.93 -1.88
N GLY A 36 0.01 -4.87 -1.40
CA GLY A 36 0.39 -3.50 -1.67
C GLY A 36 1.54 -3.04 -0.77
N PHE A 37 2.18 -1.93 -1.13
CA PHE A 37 3.14 -1.24 -0.28
C PHE A 37 3.12 0.26 -0.56
N VAL A 38 3.58 1.05 0.42
CA VAL A 38 3.81 2.49 0.26
C VAL A 38 5.30 2.72 0.13
N ARG A 39 5.71 3.51 -0.87
CA ARG A 39 7.11 3.91 -1.05
C ARG A 39 7.33 5.27 -0.39
N LEU A 40 8.26 5.31 0.55
CA LEU A 40 8.79 6.53 1.13
C LEU A 40 10.09 6.88 0.40
N SER A 41 10.34 8.17 0.15
CA SER A 41 11.56 8.66 -0.50
C SER A 41 12.17 9.72 0.39
N LEU A 42 13.39 9.47 0.84
CA LEU A 42 14.15 10.38 1.71
C LEU A 42 15.09 11.25 0.86
N GLY A 43 15.20 12.52 1.21
CA GLY A 43 16.13 13.49 0.64
C GLY A 43 17.28 13.82 1.60
N LEU A 44 18.26 14.57 1.09
CA LEU A 44 19.44 15.00 1.86
C LEU A 44 19.12 15.92 3.04
N TYR A 45 17.92 16.50 3.06
CA TYR A 45 17.45 17.42 4.08
C TYR A 45 16.70 16.72 5.22
N ASN A 46 16.45 15.41 5.12
CA ASN A 46 15.74 14.70 6.18
C ASN A 46 16.64 14.48 7.41
N THR A 47 16.04 14.59 8.59
CA THR A 47 16.73 14.37 9.87
C THR A 47 16.32 13.03 10.48
N ALA A 48 17.12 12.52 11.43
CA ALA A 48 16.74 11.31 12.19
C ALA A 48 15.42 11.50 12.94
N ASP A 49 15.21 12.66 13.54
CA ASP A 49 13.97 13.00 14.27
C ASP A 49 12.73 12.91 13.37
N GLU A 50 12.83 13.29 12.09
CA GLU A 50 11.73 13.14 11.11
C GLU A 50 11.43 11.67 10.80
N ILE A 51 12.46 10.81 10.78
CA ILE A 51 12.29 9.37 10.59
C ILE A 51 11.63 8.73 11.82
N ASP A 52 12.03 9.14 13.01
CA ASP A 52 11.44 8.68 14.27
C ASP A 52 9.96 9.09 14.35
N TYR A 53 9.65 10.34 14.00
CA TYR A 53 8.28 10.83 13.93
C TYR A 53 7.45 10.04 12.91
N LEU A 54 8.00 9.75 11.74
CA LEU A 54 7.32 8.93 10.73
C LEU A 54 7.04 7.51 11.24
N ALA A 55 8.00 6.88 11.91
CA ALA A 55 7.85 5.54 12.48
C ALA A 55 6.77 5.51 13.57
N GLU A 56 6.72 6.53 14.43
CA GLU A 56 5.67 6.70 15.44
C GLU A 56 4.30 6.87 14.78
N ALA A 57 4.19 7.76 13.79
CA ALA A 57 2.94 8.00 13.07
C ALA A 57 2.41 6.72 12.39
N LEU A 58 3.28 5.95 11.74
CA LEU A 58 2.91 4.66 11.14
C LEU A 58 2.45 3.63 12.19
N THR A 59 3.08 3.63 13.37
CA THR A 59 2.67 2.76 14.49
C THR A 59 1.29 3.13 15.00
N VAL A 60 1.01 4.43 15.18
CA VAL A 60 -0.31 4.93 15.58
C VAL A 60 -1.35 4.59 14.52
N LEU A 61 -1.06 4.81 13.23
CA LEU A 61 -1.96 4.44 12.13
C LEU A 61 -2.24 2.92 12.10
N HIS A 62 -1.24 2.09 12.35
CA HIS A 62 -1.43 0.64 12.39
C HIS A 62 -2.35 0.21 13.54
N ARG A 63 -2.19 0.83 14.72
CA ARG A 63 -2.95 0.50 15.94
C ARG A 63 -4.36 1.09 15.91
N ASP A 64 -4.45 2.41 15.78
CA ASP A 64 -5.67 3.22 15.99
C ASP A 64 -6.17 3.89 14.71
N GLY A 65 -5.49 3.69 13.58
CA GLY A 65 -5.86 4.32 12.33
C GLY A 65 -7.23 3.89 11.81
N PRO A 66 -7.80 4.68 10.87
CA PRO A 66 -9.11 4.41 10.30
C PRO A 66 -9.16 3.03 9.65
N ARG A 67 -10.25 2.31 9.90
CA ARG A 67 -10.54 1.02 9.26
C ARG A 67 -11.57 1.29 8.17
N GLY A 68 -11.16 1.09 6.92
CA GLY A 68 -12.03 1.21 5.74
C GLY A 68 -12.34 -0.15 5.13
N THR A 69 -13.54 -0.30 4.60
CA THR A 69 -13.87 -1.40 3.69
C THR A 69 -13.58 -0.94 2.27
N TYR A 70 -13.06 -1.83 1.43
CA TYR A 70 -12.71 -1.52 0.05
C TYR A 70 -13.41 -2.48 -0.90
N ARG A 71 -14.02 -1.94 -1.95
CA ARG A 71 -14.61 -2.71 -3.04
C ARG A 71 -13.68 -2.72 -4.23
N PHE A 72 -13.46 -3.91 -4.78
CA PHE A 72 -12.71 -4.05 -6.03
C PHE A 72 -13.58 -3.68 -7.23
N ASP A 73 -13.08 -2.77 -8.05
CA ASP A 73 -13.62 -2.42 -9.36
C ASP A 73 -12.85 -3.19 -10.44
N ALA A 74 -13.54 -4.14 -11.07
CA ALA A 74 -12.96 -5.00 -12.09
C ALA A 74 -12.74 -4.31 -13.43
N ALA A 75 -13.43 -3.20 -13.71
CA ALA A 75 -13.25 -2.47 -14.97
C ALA A 75 -11.92 -1.69 -14.96
N ASN A 76 -11.52 -1.19 -13.78
CA ASN A 76 -10.33 -0.37 -13.59
C ASN A 76 -9.20 -1.07 -12.81
N GLU A 77 -9.39 -2.34 -12.44
CA GLU A 77 -8.45 -3.17 -11.68
C GLU A 77 -7.93 -2.50 -10.38
N CYS A 78 -8.80 -1.77 -9.69
CA CYS A 78 -8.44 -1.00 -8.50
C CYS A 78 -9.44 -1.20 -7.36
N TYR A 79 -9.05 -0.75 -6.16
CA TYR A 79 -9.90 -0.78 -4.97
C TYR A 79 -10.39 0.62 -4.65
N HIS A 80 -11.71 0.76 -4.43
CA HIS A 80 -12.33 2.00 -3.98
C HIS A 80 -12.79 1.84 -2.53
N PRO A 81 -12.55 2.82 -1.64
CA PRO A 81 -13.07 2.76 -0.29
C PRO A 81 -14.60 2.88 -0.32
N GLU A 82 -15.25 2.16 0.58
CA GLU A 82 -16.69 2.24 0.80
C GLU A 82 -16.99 3.19 1.95
N GLY A 83 -18.07 3.96 1.82
CA GLY A 83 -18.48 4.92 2.86
C GLY A 83 -17.56 6.15 2.99
N PHE A 84 -16.59 6.32 2.10
CA PHE A 84 -15.74 7.51 2.02
C PHE A 84 -16.17 8.38 0.85
N THR A 85 -16.47 9.65 1.13
CA THR A 85 -16.66 10.69 0.12
C THR A 85 -15.43 11.58 0.13
N TYR A 86 -14.72 11.64 -1.00
CA TYR A 86 -13.61 12.57 -1.16
C TYR A 86 -14.15 13.91 -1.66
N ASP A 87 -13.96 14.97 -0.89
CA ASP A 87 -14.06 16.33 -1.38
C ASP A 87 -12.65 16.85 -1.65
N PHE A 88 -12.13 16.53 -2.84
CA PHE A 88 -10.81 16.99 -3.25
C PHE A 88 -10.76 18.51 -3.43
N ASP A 89 -11.90 19.12 -3.78
CA ASP A 89 -12.00 20.56 -3.98
C ASP A 89 -11.90 21.34 -2.67
N ALA A 90 -12.33 20.77 -1.54
CA ALA A 90 -12.14 21.38 -0.22
C ALA A 90 -10.68 21.43 0.23
N TRP A 91 -9.83 20.50 -0.24
CA TRP A 91 -8.42 20.39 0.18
C TRP A 91 -7.46 21.18 -0.71
N LEU A 92 -7.89 21.50 -1.94
CA LEU A 92 -7.07 22.19 -2.94
C LEU A 92 -7.38 23.69 -3.05
N ARG A 93 -8.20 24.25 -2.16
CA ARG A 93 -8.36 25.72 -2.08
C ARG A 93 -7.12 26.34 -1.44
N PRO A 94 -6.53 27.37 -2.06
CA PRO A 94 -5.38 28.10 -1.51
C PRO A 94 -5.72 28.84 -0.22
#